data_AF-A0AAN6V6X6-F1
#
_entry.id   AF-A0AAN6V6X6-F1
#
_cell.length_a   1.000
_cell.length_b   1.000
_cell.length_c   1.000
_cell.angle_alpha   90.00
_cell.angle_beta   90.00
_cell.angle_gamma   90.00
#
_symmetry.space_group_name_H-M   'P 1'
#
loop_
_entity.id
_entity.type
_entity.pdbx_description
1 polymer ?
#
loop_
_entity_poly.entity_id
_entity_poly.type
_entity_poly.pdbx_seq_one_letter_code
_entity_poly.pdbx_strand_id
1 'polypeptide(L)'
;MEEENVASIHAKEVTRLWRSWRTIHEMVQDRGYELADSEVRVPLDRFRRDFTNDDGSPNRTKLQFSARPSEAMIKKFTPPPTASNPDPSPECGTIWVEFCPEKASIGINVMKKFVAHCDEHNFKAGILVTAVPLSAQARKVMTVTSQFTLIECFLEEDLLVNITHHDLVPKHVLLSREEKMALLRRYRLKETQLPRILSKDPIARYLGLKKGQVVKIIRTSETAGRYASYRLCV
;
A
#
# COMPACT_ATOMS: atom_id res chain seq x y z
N MET A 1 -9.17 37.66 -13.57
CA MET A 1 -9.23 37.46 -12.11
C MET A 1 -9.87 36.12 -11.73
N GLU A 2 -11.04 35.75 -12.24
CA GLU A 2 -11.64 34.42 -11.99
C GLU A 2 -10.86 33.27 -12.67
N GLU A 3 -10.46 33.43 -13.93
CA GLU A 3 -9.67 32.40 -14.66
C GLU A 3 -8.30 32.14 -14.02
N GLU A 4 -7.60 33.20 -13.56
CA GLU A 4 -6.33 33.07 -12.84
C GLU A 4 -6.50 32.35 -11.50
N ASN A 5 -7.64 32.53 -10.84
CA ASN A 5 -7.96 31.85 -9.58
C ASN A 5 -8.23 30.35 -9.81
N VAL A 6 -8.97 30.00 -10.87
CA VAL A 6 -9.23 28.61 -11.26
C VAL A 6 -7.93 27.90 -11.64
N ALA A 7 -7.07 28.53 -12.45
CA ALA A 7 -5.77 27.98 -12.82
C ALA A 7 -4.87 27.74 -11.59
N SER A 8 -4.89 28.68 -10.62
CA SER A 8 -4.18 28.54 -9.34
C SER A 8 -4.70 27.37 -8.49
N ILE A 9 -6.02 27.15 -8.46
CA ILE A 9 -6.65 26.01 -7.76
C ILE A 9 -6.23 24.69 -8.42
N HIS A 10 -6.32 24.59 -9.75
CA HIS A 10 -5.92 23.40 -10.51
C HIS A 10 -4.44 23.09 -10.27
N ALA A 11 -3.55 24.08 -10.34
CA ALA A 11 -2.12 23.88 -10.11
C ALA A 11 -1.81 23.35 -8.69
N LYS A 12 -2.51 23.84 -7.66
CA LYS A 12 -2.38 23.34 -6.29
C LYS A 12 -2.88 21.91 -6.17
N GLU A 13 -4.02 21.60 -6.78
CA GLU A 13 -4.59 20.25 -6.78
C GLU A 13 -3.67 19.25 -7.46
N VAL A 14 -3.15 19.57 -8.65
CA VAL A 14 -2.21 18.73 -9.40
C VAL A 14 -0.96 18.45 -8.58
N THR A 15 -0.43 19.46 -7.89
CA THR A 15 0.76 19.29 -7.05
C THR A 15 0.50 18.36 -5.86
N ARG A 16 -0.68 18.45 -5.23
CA ARG A 16 -1.08 17.55 -4.14
C ARG A 16 -1.24 16.12 -4.64
N LEU A 17 -1.91 15.96 -5.78
CA LEU A 17 -2.18 14.66 -6.38
C LEU A 17 -0.90 13.98 -6.88
N TRP A 18 0.04 14.75 -7.43
CA TRP A 18 1.37 14.25 -7.78
C TRP A 18 2.10 13.68 -6.57
N ARG A 19 2.04 14.35 -5.41
CA ARG A 19 2.68 13.86 -4.18
C ARG A 19 2.05 12.56 -3.68
N SER A 20 0.72 12.50 -3.60
CA SER A 20 0.03 11.28 -3.17
C SER A 20 0.24 10.12 -4.14
N TRP A 21 0.19 10.39 -5.44
CA TRP A 21 0.50 9.42 -6.51
C TRP A 21 1.91 8.87 -6.40
N ARG A 22 2.90 9.74 -6.18
CA ARG A 22 4.29 9.33 -5.97
C ARG A 22 4.46 8.46 -4.73
N THR A 23 3.87 8.86 -3.59
CA THR A 23 3.92 8.07 -2.36
C THR A 23 3.31 6.67 -2.55
N ILE A 24 2.24 6.56 -3.33
CA ILE A 24 1.65 5.25 -3.65
C ILE A 24 2.57 4.39 -4.53
N HIS A 25 3.26 4.98 -5.51
CA HIS A 25 4.25 4.25 -6.31
C HIS A 25 5.41 3.75 -5.45
N GLU A 26 5.94 4.61 -4.58
CA GLU A 26 6.98 4.24 -3.60
C GLU A 26 6.48 3.12 -2.67
N MET A 27 5.23 3.21 -2.17
CA MET A 27 4.62 2.20 -1.31
C MET A 27 4.44 0.85 -2.02
N VAL A 28 3.97 0.85 -3.27
CA VAL A 28 3.80 -0.38 -4.05
C VAL A 28 5.16 -1.02 -4.32
N GLN A 29 6.19 -0.23 -4.66
CA GLN A 29 7.56 -0.72 -4.81
C GLN A 29 8.11 -1.31 -3.49
N ASP A 30 7.93 -0.62 -2.36
CA ASP A 30 8.37 -1.07 -1.03
C ASP A 30 7.69 -2.36 -0.56
N ARG A 31 6.45 -2.61 -1.01
CA ARG A 31 5.73 -3.88 -0.77
C ARG A 31 6.32 -5.07 -1.56
N GLY A 32 7.19 -4.80 -2.54
CA GLY A 32 7.87 -5.81 -3.35
C GLY A 32 7.25 -6.04 -4.73
N TYR A 33 6.41 -5.12 -5.19
CA TYR A 33 5.91 -5.13 -6.57
C TYR A 33 6.95 -4.54 -7.54
N GLU A 34 6.89 -4.97 -8.79
CA GLU A 34 7.77 -4.51 -9.85
C GLU A 34 7.25 -3.19 -10.42
N LEU A 35 8.00 -2.12 -10.16
CA LEU A 35 7.83 -0.80 -10.75
C LEU A 35 9.21 -0.27 -11.12
N ALA A 36 9.34 0.29 -12.32
CA ALA A 36 10.58 0.90 -12.76
C ALA A 36 10.82 2.24 -12.03
N ASP A 37 12.07 2.61 -11.78
CA ASP A 37 12.40 3.89 -11.15
C ASP A 37 11.86 5.09 -11.93
N SER A 38 11.73 4.97 -13.25
CA SER A 38 11.12 5.98 -14.13
C SER A 38 9.61 6.16 -13.92
N GLU A 39 8.93 5.17 -13.36
CA GLU A 39 7.50 5.21 -13.00
C GLU A 39 7.31 5.74 -11.58
N VAL A 40 8.25 5.44 -10.67
CA VAL A 40 8.17 5.89 -9.27
C VAL A 40 8.60 7.36 -9.13
N ARG A 41 9.69 7.76 -9.80
CA ARG A 41 10.33 9.07 -9.64
C ARG A 41 9.97 10.04 -10.75
N VAL A 42 8.68 10.11 -11.10
CA VAL A 42 8.19 11.03 -12.14
C VAL A 42 8.28 12.48 -11.67
N PRO A 43 8.99 13.38 -12.39
CA PRO A 43 9.01 14.81 -12.08
C PRO A 43 7.64 15.47 -12.25
N LEU A 44 7.36 16.53 -11.49
CA LEU A 44 6.08 17.22 -11.51
C LEU A 44 5.68 17.74 -12.91
N ASP A 45 6.64 18.22 -13.70
CA ASP A 45 6.34 18.75 -15.04
C ASP A 45 5.91 17.65 -16.01
N ARG A 46 6.53 16.47 -15.91
CA ARG A 46 6.10 15.29 -16.65
C ARG A 46 4.72 14.84 -16.20
N PHE A 47 4.49 14.80 -14.89
CA PHE A 47 3.19 14.44 -14.34
C PHE A 47 2.08 15.36 -14.83
N ARG A 48 2.31 16.67 -14.83
CA ARG A 48 1.37 17.68 -15.36
C ARG A 48 1.00 17.35 -16.79
N ARG A 49 1.99 17.22 -17.67
CA ARG A 49 1.75 16.94 -19.10
C ARG A 49 0.98 15.65 -19.34
N ASP A 50 1.33 14.58 -18.62
CA ASP A 50 0.82 13.24 -18.92
C ASP A 50 -0.56 12.99 -18.25
N PHE A 51 -0.86 13.66 -17.12
CA PHE A 51 -2.02 13.37 -16.27
C PHE A 51 -3.00 14.55 -16.03
N THR A 52 -2.85 15.69 -16.70
CA THR A 52 -3.88 16.75 -16.72
C THR A 52 -4.74 16.70 -17.99
N ASN A 53 -5.90 17.33 -17.94
CA ASN A 53 -6.70 17.66 -19.11
C ASN A 53 -6.21 18.99 -19.73
N ASP A 54 -6.78 19.37 -20.87
CA ASP A 54 -6.39 20.58 -21.61
C ASP A 54 -6.67 21.88 -20.82
N ASP A 55 -7.61 21.84 -19.88
CA ASP A 55 -7.95 22.94 -18.95
C ASP A 55 -7.04 23.00 -17.70
N GLY A 56 -6.01 22.14 -17.65
CA GLY A 56 -5.08 22.02 -16.53
C GLY A 56 -5.65 21.28 -15.30
N SER A 57 -6.89 20.79 -15.35
CA SER A 57 -7.46 19.99 -14.26
C SER A 57 -6.84 18.58 -14.20
N PRO A 58 -6.70 17.96 -13.02
CA PRO A 58 -6.14 16.61 -12.91
C PRO A 58 -7.10 15.53 -13.41
N ASN A 59 -6.59 14.60 -14.22
CA ASN A 59 -7.33 13.45 -14.71
C ASN A 59 -7.04 12.20 -13.86
N ARG A 60 -7.91 11.92 -12.88
CA ARG A 60 -7.75 10.79 -11.94
C ARG A 60 -7.84 9.42 -12.60
N THR A 61 -8.61 9.28 -13.68
CA THR A 61 -8.74 8.01 -14.40
C THR A 61 -7.42 7.59 -15.05
N LYS A 62 -6.60 8.55 -15.48
CA LYS A 62 -5.25 8.26 -16.01
C LYS A 62 -4.24 7.85 -14.93
N LEU A 63 -4.53 8.09 -13.65
CA LEU A 63 -3.59 7.78 -12.54
C LEU A 63 -3.62 6.32 -12.09
N GLN A 64 -4.58 5.55 -12.61
CA GLN A 64 -4.78 4.16 -12.26
C GLN A 64 -3.68 3.30 -12.86
N PHE A 65 -3.21 2.30 -12.12
CA PHE A 65 -2.18 1.39 -12.62
C PHE A 65 -2.27 0.02 -11.94
N SER A 66 -1.60 -0.97 -12.53
CA SER A 66 -1.40 -2.28 -11.93
C SER A 66 0.09 -2.59 -11.81
N ALA A 67 0.44 -3.44 -10.84
CA ALA A 67 1.81 -3.94 -10.72
C ALA A 67 1.82 -5.44 -10.43
N ARG A 68 2.84 -6.13 -10.94
CA ARG A 68 3.06 -7.56 -10.71
C ARG A 68 3.98 -7.75 -9.50
N PRO A 69 3.78 -8.81 -8.69
CA PRO A 69 4.70 -9.10 -7.60
C PRO A 69 6.05 -9.54 -8.17
N SER A 70 7.15 -9.09 -7.56
CA SER A 70 8.49 -9.57 -7.92
C SER A 70 8.68 -11.03 -7.54
N GLU A 71 9.64 -11.72 -8.15
CA GLU A 71 10.02 -13.09 -7.79
C GLU A 71 10.36 -13.22 -6.29
N ALA A 72 11.04 -12.22 -5.73
CA ALA A 72 11.37 -12.18 -4.31
C ALA A 72 10.12 -12.09 -3.42
N MET A 73 9.12 -11.30 -3.85
CA MET A 73 7.82 -11.22 -3.18
C MET A 73 7.08 -12.55 -3.28
N ILE A 74 6.99 -13.14 -4.47
CA ILE A 74 6.34 -14.44 -4.70
C ILE A 74 6.93 -15.47 -3.75
N LYS A 75 8.26 -15.65 -3.75
CA LYS A 75 8.95 -16.60 -2.86
C LYS A 75 8.64 -16.37 -1.38
N LYS A 76 8.53 -15.11 -0.95
CA LYS A 76 8.30 -14.75 0.45
C LYS A 76 6.87 -15.01 0.91
N PHE A 77 5.90 -14.87 0.01
CA PHE A 77 4.47 -15.04 0.27
C PHE A 77 3.94 -16.42 -0.15
N THR A 78 4.76 -17.27 -0.76
CA THR A 78 4.47 -18.69 -0.94
C THR A 78 4.64 -19.44 0.38
N PRO A 79 3.61 -20.15 0.87
CA PRO A 79 3.74 -21.05 2.02
C PRO A 79 4.79 -22.13 1.79
N PRO A 80 5.45 -22.65 2.84
CA PRO A 80 6.31 -23.81 2.67
C PRO A 80 5.47 -25.04 2.25
N PRO A 81 5.99 -25.92 1.38
CA PRO A 81 5.35 -27.18 1.02
C PRO A 81 5.02 -28.03 2.25
N THR A 82 3.87 -28.69 2.22
CA THR A 82 3.44 -29.63 3.27
C THR A 82 3.05 -30.96 2.64
N ALA A 83 2.99 -32.04 3.44
CA ALA A 83 2.55 -33.34 2.93
C ALA A 83 1.16 -33.31 2.27
N SER A 84 0.27 -32.42 2.76
CA SER A 84 -1.08 -32.23 2.20
C SER A 84 -1.14 -31.23 1.04
N ASN A 85 -0.11 -30.40 0.85
CA ASN A 85 -0.02 -29.43 -0.23
C ASN A 85 1.46 -29.29 -0.67
N PRO A 86 1.93 -30.16 -1.58
CA PRO A 86 3.32 -30.21 -2.00
C PRO A 86 3.74 -29.05 -2.92
N ASP A 87 2.79 -28.41 -3.60
CA ASP A 87 3.04 -27.26 -4.48
C ASP A 87 2.09 -26.10 -4.16
N PRO A 88 2.37 -25.36 -3.07
CA PRO A 88 1.48 -24.30 -2.62
C PRO A 88 1.56 -23.08 -3.54
N SER A 89 0.39 -22.51 -3.87
CA SER A 89 0.33 -21.26 -4.63
C SER A 89 0.72 -20.05 -3.76
N PRO A 90 1.30 -18.99 -4.37
CA PRO A 90 1.60 -17.76 -3.66
C PRO A 90 0.33 -17.08 -3.14
N GLU A 91 0.37 -16.57 -1.92
CA GLU A 91 -0.74 -15.81 -1.33
C GLU A 91 -0.79 -14.36 -1.86
N CYS A 92 0.24 -13.92 -2.58
CA CYS A 92 0.28 -12.65 -3.28
C CYS A 92 -0.05 -12.81 -4.77
N GLY A 93 -0.50 -11.74 -5.39
CA GLY A 93 -0.70 -11.66 -6.84
C GLY A 93 -0.63 -10.21 -7.29
N THR A 94 -1.12 -9.94 -8.49
CA THR A 94 -1.17 -8.59 -9.06
C THR A 94 -1.98 -7.65 -8.18
N ILE A 95 -1.52 -6.40 -8.11
CA ILE A 95 -2.20 -5.31 -7.40
C ILE A 95 -2.80 -4.34 -8.40
N TRP A 96 -4.01 -3.85 -8.10
CA TRP A 96 -4.66 -2.74 -8.79
C TRP A 96 -4.67 -1.51 -7.90
N VAL A 97 -4.37 -0.34 -8.46
CA VAL A 97 -4.41 0.93 -7.76
C VAL A 97 -5.32 1.88 -8.52
N GLU A 98 -6.31 2.43 -7.82
CA GLU A 98 -7.30 3.35 -8.39
C GLU A 98 -7.39 4.65 -7.59
N PHE A 99 -7.33 5.78 -8.30
CA PHE A 99 -7.68 7.10 -7.75
C PHE A 99 -9.15 7.39 -8.05
N CYS A 100 -9.96 7.47 -6.98
CA CYS A 100 -11.39 7.66 -7.12
C CYS A 100 -11.70 9.07 -7.65
N PRO A 101 -12.45 9.21 -8.77
CA PRO A 101 -12.83 10.51 -9.30
C PRO A 101 -13.86 11.25 -8.43
N GLU A 102 -14.64 10.52 -7.62
CA GLU A 102 -15.67 11.10 -6.75
C GLU A 102 -15.04 11.81 -5.54
N LYS A 103 -15.29 13.11 -5.40
CA LYS A 103 -14.72 13.93 -4.32
C LYS A 103 -15.67 14.21 -3.16
N ALA A 104 -16.98 14.03 -3.34
CA ALA A 104 -17.98 14.47 -2.36
C ALA A 104 -18.31 13.42 -1.29
N SER A 105 -18.54 12.17 -1.71
CA SER A 105 -18.87 11.07 -0.79
C SER A 105 -18.59 9.74 -1.47
N ILE A 106 -17.93 8.81 -0.76
CA ILE A 106 -17.66 7.48 -1.27
C ILE A 106 -18.64 6.48 -0.68
N GLY A 107 -19.68 6.20 -1.47
CA GLY A 107 -20.77 5.28 -1.13
C GLY A 107 -20.44 3.81 -1.37
N ILE A 108 -21.41 2.95 -1.05
CA ILE A 108 -21.31 1.50 -1.26
C ILE A 108 -21.14 1.11 -2.74
N ASN A 109 -21.76 1.85 -3.65
CA ASN A 109 -21.76 1.53 -5.09
C ASN A 109 -20.36 1.70 -5.70
N VAL A 110 -19.61 2.73 -5.29
CA VAL A 110 -18.22 2.94 -5.72
C VAL A 110 -17.36 1.75 -5.31
N MET A 111 -17.46 1.34 -4.05
CA MET A 111 -16.70 0.21 -3.53
C MET A 111 -17.08 -1.11 -4.24
N LYS A 112 -18.37 -1.33 -4.52
CA LYS A 112 -18.81 -2.52 -5.26
C LYS A 112 -18.26 -2.57 -6.69
N LYS A 113 -18.25 -1.42 -7.39
CA LYS A 113 -17.66 -1.31 -8.73
C LYS A 113 -16.16 -1.62 -8.70
N PHE A 114 -15.44 -1.06 -7.72
CA PHE A 114 -14.02 -1.32 -7.51
C PHE A 114 -13.73 -2.81 -7.24
N VAL A 115 -14.52 -3.43 -6.35
CA VAL A 115 -14.41 -4.87 -6.04
C VAL A 115 -14.68 -5.72 -7.28
N ALA A 116 -15.73 -5.41 -8.04
CA ALA A 116 -16.08 -6.13 -9.26
C ALA A 116 -14.95 -6.04 -10.30
N HIS A 117 -14.38 -4.85 -10.49
CA HIS A 117 -13.21 -4.68 -11.36
C HIS A 117 -12.02 -5.51 -10.89
N CYS A 118 -11.75 -5.56 -9.58
CA CYS A 118 -10.69 -6.40 -9.03
C CYS A 118 -10.91 -7.89 -9.31
N ASP A 119 -12.15 -8.36 -9.21
CA ASP A 119 -12.54 -9.75 -9.44
C ASP A 119 -12.47 -10.12 -10.94
N GLU A 120 -13.05 -9.28 -11.81
CA GLU A 120 -13.05 -9.47 -13.27
C GLU A 120 -11.63 -9.60 -13.86
N HIS A 121 -10.68 -8.84 -13.32
CA HIS A 121 -9.28 -8.85 -13.75
C HIS A 121 -8.37 -9.75 -12.88
N ASN A 122 -8.94 -10.51 -11.94
CA ASN A 122 -8.21 -11.43 -11.05
C ASN A 122 -7.09 -10.78 -10.22
N PHE A 123 -7.27 -9.53 -9.80
CA PHE A 123 -6.35 -8.85 -8.90
C PHE A 123 -6.46 -9.41 -7.48
N LYS A 124 -5.32 -9.78 -6.86
CA LYS A 124 -5.28 -10.31 -5.48
C LYS A 124 -5.25 -9.21 -4.43
N ALA A 125 -4.84 -8.02 -4.83
CA ALA A 125 -4.84 -6.83 -3.99
C ALA A 125 -5.38 -5.61 -4.75
N GLY A 126 -6.05 -4.72 -4.05
CA GLY A 126 -6.60 -3.48 -4.57
C GLY A 126 -6.37 -2.33 -3.60
N ILE A 127 -5.91 -1.19 -4.10
CA ILE A 127 -5.77 0.05 -3.34
C ILE A 127 -6.67 1.11 -3.96
N LEU A 128 -7.62 1.60 -3.17
CA LEU A 128 -8.48 2.70 -3.54
C LEU A 128 -8.04 3.98 -2.82
N VAL A 129 -7.60 4.98 -3.57
CA VAL A 129 -7.24 6.30 -3.05
C VAL A 129 -8.45 7.22 -3.18
N THR A 130 -8.86 7.85 -2.08
CA THR A 130 -10.06 8.70 -2.03
C THR A 130 -9.77 10.09 -1.47
N ALA A 131 -10.47 11.11 -1.96
CA ALA A 131 -10.35 12.47 -1.43
C ALA A 131 -11.06 12.64 -0.08
N VAL A 132 -12.09 11.83 0.19
CA VAL A 132 -12.89 11.86 1.43
C VAL A 132 -13.00 10.47 2.06
N PRO A 133 -13.28 10.40 3.38
CA PRO A 133 -13.48 9.12 4.06
C PRO A 133 -14.63 8.30 3.48
N LEU A 134 -14.45 6.98 3.47
CA LEU A 134 -15.49 6.04 3.08
C LEU A 134 -16.75 6.19 3.96
N SER A 135 -17.93 5.92 3.40
CA SER A 135 -19.13 5.68 4.20
C SER A 135 -18.99 4.40 5.05
N ALA A 136 -19.76 4.30 6.15
CA ALA A 136 -19.75 3.11 7.00
C ALA A 136 -20.15 1.83 6.24
N GLN A 137 -21.05 1.97 5.26
CA GLN A 137 -21.46 0.85 4.40
C GLN A 137 -20.34 0.42 3.45
N ALA A 138 -19.61 1.36 2.84
CA ALA A 138 -18.45 1.03 2.00
C ALA A 138 -17.35 0.32 2.80
N ARG A 139 -17.09 0.74 4.05
CA ARG A 139 -16.14 0.04 4.94
C ARG A 139 -16.55 -1.41 5.23
N LYS A 140 -17.86 -1.69 5.37
CA LYS A 140 -18.33 -3.07 5.57
C LYS A 140 -18.04 -3.96 4.37
N VAL A 141 -18.20 -3.44 3.15
CA VAL A 141 -17.87 -4.18 1.93
C VAL A 141 -16.39 -4.56 1.91
N MET A 142 -15.48 -3.62 2.21
CA MET A 142 -14.04 -3.88 2.29
C MET A 142 -13.71 -5.04 3.26
N THR A 143 -14.30 -5.05 4.46
CA THR A 143 -14.09 -6.11 5.44
C THR A 143 -14.57 -7.48 4.92
N VAL A 144 -15.72 -7.53 4.25
CA VAL A 144 -16.27 -8.78 3.70
C VAL A 144 -15.40 -9.30 2.54
N THR A 145 -15.00 -8.42 1.62
CA THR A 145 -14.20 -8.79 0.45
C THR A 145 -12.78 -9.22 0.81
N SER A 146 -12.25 -8.76 1.95
CA SER A 146 -10.88 -9.07 2.42
C SER A 146 -10.55 -10.57 2.54
N GLN A 147 -11.56 -11.45 2.54
CA GLN A 147 -11.39 -12.90 2.54
C GLN A 147 -10.83 -13.45 1.22
N PHE A 148 -11.13 -12.81 0.10
CA PHE A 148 -10.75 -13.27 -1.24
C PHE A 148 -9.76 -12.33 -1.92
N THR A 149 -9.99 -11.02 -1.79
CA THR A 149 -9.17 -9.97 -2.38
C THR A 149 -8.82 -8.94 -1.31
N LEU A 150 -7.52 -8.67 -1.13
CA LEU A 150 -7.06 -7.69 -0.16
C LEU A 150 -7.40 -6.28 -0.67
N ILE A 151 -8.38 -5.63 -0.06
CA ILE A 151 -8.74 -4.25 -0.42
C ILE A 151 -8.31 -3.32 0.70
N GLU A 152 -7.58 -2.28 0.32
CA GLU A 152 -7.14 -1.20 1.18
C GLU A 152 -7.63 0.14 0.64
N CYS A 153 -7.89 1.07 1.55
CA CYS A 153 -8.27 2.43 1.19
C CYS A 153 -7.37 3.43 1.90
N PHE A 154 -6.93 4.44 1.16
CA PHE A 154 -6.12 5.55 1.68
C PHE A 154 -6.75 6.87 1.30
N LEU A 155 -6.64 7.84 2.21
CA LEU A 155 -7.00 9.22 1.89
C LEU A 155 -5.86 9.90 1.15
N GLU A 156 -6.19 10.72 0.16
CA GLU A 156 -5.20 11.52 -0.58
C GLU A 156 -4.35 12.37 0.37
N GLU A 157 -4.93 12.89 1.44
CA GLU A 157 -4.24 13.71 2.44
C GLU A 157 -3.20 12.94 3.27
N ASP A 158 -3.46 11.67 3.57
CA ASP A 158 -2.53 10.80 4.33
C ASP A 158 -1.27 10.47 3.52
N LEU A 159 -1.34 10.62 2.18
CA LEU A 159 -0.30 10.21 1.23
C LEU A 159 0.56 11.36 0.73
N LEU A 160 0.31 12.60 1.16
CA LEU A 160 1.05 13.77 0.67
C LEU A 160 2.54 13.74 1.01
N VAL A 161 2.92 12.98 2.03
CA VAL A 161 4.30 12.77 2.46
C VAL A 161 4.48 11.30 2.78
N ASN A 162 5.50 10.68 2.18
CA ASN A 162 5.88 9.33 2.55
C ASN A 162 6.52 9.30 3.94
N ILE A 163 5.79 8.76 4.92
CA ILE A 163 6.22 8.69 6.32
C ILE A 163 7.45 7.80 6.53
N THR A 164 7.76 6.87 5.62
CA THR A 164 8.92 5.98 5.75
C THR A 164 10.25 6.69 5.53
N HIS A 165 10.22 7.85 4.88
CA HIS A 165 11.40 8.69 4.65
C HIS A 165 11.77 9.57 5.85
N HIS A 166 10.93 9.58 6.90
CA HIS A 166 11.20 10.37 8.08
C HIS A 166 12.33 9.76 8.92
N ASP A 167 13.25 10.58 9.44
CA ASP A 167 14.45 10.13 10.17
C ASP A 167 14.11 9.26 11.41
N LEU A 168 13.08 9.65 12.16
CA LEU A 168 12.59 8.87 13.31
C LEU A 168 11.89 7.55 12.95
N VAL A 169 11.63 7.27 11.67
CA VAL A 169 10.98 6.05 11.21
C VAL A 169 12.05 5.06 10.72
N PRO A 170 12.37 4.02 11.50
CA PRO A 170 13.37 3.03 11.10
C PRO A 170 12.88 2.16 9.95
N LYS A 171 13.80 1.42 9.32
CA LYS A 171 13.44 0.50 8.23
C LYS A 171 12.67 -0.71 8.77
N HIS A 172 11.49 -0.94 8.20
CA HIS A 172 10.63 -2.07 8.51
C HIS A 172 10.68 -3.09 7.37
N VAL A 173 10.96 -4.34 7.70
CA VAL A 173 11.07 -5.44 6.73
C VAL A 173 10.17 -6.57 7.19
N LEU A 174 9.16 -6.90 6.40
CA LEU A 174 8.30 -8.07 6.65
C LEU A 174 9.17 -9.34 6.71
N LEU A 175 8.83 -10.31 7.57
CA LEU A 175 9.45 -11.63 7.56
C LEU A 175 8.59 -12.64 6.81
N SER A 176 9.23 -13.56 6.08
CA SER A 176 8.56 -14.76 5.54
C SER A 176 8.09 -15.68 6.67
N ARG A 177 7.25 -16.66 6.34
CA ARG A 177 6.82 -17.69 7.30
C ARG A 177 8.01 -18.47 7.85
N GLU A 178 8.97 -18.82 6.99
CA GLU A 178 10.18 -19.54 7.37
C GLU A 178 11.06 -18.69 8.29
N GLU A 179 11.28 -17.41 7.95
CA GLU A 179 12.05 -16.46 8.76
C GLU A 179 11.41 -16.25 10.13
N LYS A 180 10.08 -16.11 10.19
CA LYS A 180 9.31 -16.04 11.44
C LYS A 180 9.50 -17.31 12.28
N MET A 181 9.39 -18.50 11.68
CA MET A 181 9.58 -19.76 12.41
C MET A 181 11.01 -19.91 12.92
N ALA A 182 12.01 -19.51 12.12
CA ALA A 182 13.41 -19.52 12.51
C ALA A 182 13.69 -18.55 13.66
N LEU A 183 13.08 -17.36 13.64
CA LEU A 183 13.14 -16.37 14.72
C LEU A 183 12.61 -16.95 16.03
N LEU A 184 11.38 -17.49 16.01
CA LEU A 184 10.73 -18.06 17.20
C LEU A 184 11.54 -19.23 17.78
N ARG A 185 12.07 -20.10 16.91
CA ARG A 185 12.95 -21.22 17.31
C ARG A 185 14.25 -20.73 17.94
N ARG A 186 14.92 -19.76 17.31
CA ARG A 186 16.21 -19.21 17.78
C ARG A 186 16.11 -18.60 19.18
N TYR A 187 15.04 -17.85 19.44
CA TYR A 187 14.83 -17.19 20.74
C TYR A 187 13.98 -18.01 21.71
N ARG A 188 13.50 -19.21 21.31
CA ARG A 188 12.59 -20.06 22.08
C ARG A 188 11.35 -19.31 22.59
N LEU A 189 10.75 -18.51 21.72
CA LEU A 189 9.59 -17.66 22.02
C LEU A 189 8.31 -18.21 21.38
N LYS A 190 7.18 -18.00 22.05
CA LYS A 190 5.85 -18.08 21.46
C LYS A 190 5.52 -16.75 20.76
N GLU A 191 4.66 -16.81 19.75
CA GLU A 191 4.24 -15.60 19.01
C GLU A 191 3.68 -14.51 19.92
N THR A 192 2.90 -14.90 20.92
CA THR A 192 2.25 -13.99 21.86
C THR A 192 3.22 -13.19 22.74
N GLN A 193 4.48 -13.62 22.83
CA GLN A 193 5.54 -12.97 23.60
C GLN A 193 6.28 -11.89 22.80
N LEU A 194 6.07 -11.80 21.48
CA LEU A 194 6.65 -10.73 20.69
C LEU A 194 5.96 -9.40 21.00
N PRO A 195 6.72 -8.28 21.04
CA PRO A 195 6.13 -6.95 21.08
C PRO A 195 5.15 -6.75 19.92
N ARG A 196 4.10 -5.96 20.13
CA ARG A 196 3.00 -5.84 19.15
C ARG A 196 3.10 -4.55 18.34
N ILE A 197 2.60 -4.62 17.11
CA ILE A 197 2.26 -3.47 16.26
C ILE A 197 0.80 -3.61 15.85
N LEU A 198 0.02 -2.53 15.93
CA LEU A 198 -1.39 -2.58 15.55
C LEU A 198 -1.50 -2.62 14.03
N SER A 199 -2.46 -3.38 13.50
CA SER A 199 -2.83 -3.32 12.07
C SER A 199 -3.22 -1.92 11.58
N LYS A 200 -3.64 -1.04 12.49
CA LYS A 200 -3.95 0.38 12.19
C LYS A 200 -2.75 1.32 12.26
N ASP A 201 -1.59 0.83 12.70
CA ASP A 201 -0.36 1.63 12.74
C ASP A 201 -0.03 2.16 11.33
N PRO A 202 0.42 3.42 11.17
CA PRO A 202 0.72 3.98 9.86
C PRO A 202 1.69 3.15 9.03
N ILE A 203 2.72 2.55 9.65
CA ILE A 203 3.69 1.72 8.95
C ILE A 203 3.13 0.33 8.66
N ALA A 204 2.30 -0.22 9.57
CA ALA A 204 1.60 -1.47 9.30
C ALA A 204 0.64 -1.34 8.11
N ARG A 205 -0.08 -0.21 8.02
CA ARG A 205 -0.93 0.12 6.87
C ARG A 205 -0.11 0.34 5.60
N TYR A 206 1.00 1.08 5.68
CA TYR A 206 1.88 1.32 4.53
C TYR A 206 2.38 0.00 3.91
N LEU A 207 2.85 -0.94 4.75
CA LEU A 207 3.35 -2.25 4.29
C LEU A 207 2.25 -3.29 4.02
N GLY A 208 0.98 -3.00 4.29
CA GLY A 208 -0.12 -3.96 4.13
C GLY A 208 -0.02 -5.16 5.09
N LEU A 209 0.44 -4.95 6.33
CA LEU A 209 0.64 -6.03 7.29
C LEU A 209 -0.68 -6.70 7.69
N LYS A 210 -0.70 -8.03 7.60
CA LYS A 210 -1.80 -8.89 8.07
C LYS A 210 -1.54 -9.37 9.49
N LYS A 211 -2.62 -9.63 10.22
CA LYS A 211 -2.55 -10.20 11.59
C LYS A 211 -1.73 -11.49 11.59
N GLY A 212 -0.85 -11.63 12.58
CA GLY A 212 0.05 -12.78 12.69
C GLY A 212 1.35 -12.66 11.91
N GLN A 213 1.51 -11.65 11.04
CA GLN A 213 2.79 -11.37 10.39
C GLN A 213 3.77 -10.70 11.37
N VAL A 214 5.06 -10.96 11.18
CA VAL A 214 6.12 -10.36 11.99
C VAL A 214 6.97 -9.43 11.12
N VAL A 215 7.22 -8.23 11.62
CA VAL A 215 8.09 -7.24 10.99
C VAL A 215 9.39 -7.12 11.75
N LYS A 216 10.51 -7.09 11.03
CA LYS A 216 11.84 -6.77 11.53
C LYS A 216 12.08 -5.28 11.38
N ILE A 217 12.43 -4.63 12.47
CA ILE A 217 12.68 -3.19 12.55
C ILE A 217 14.18 -3.00 12.74
N ILE A 218 14.82 -2.32 11.79
CA ILE A 218 16.27 -2.05 11.82
C ILE A 218 16.46 -0.57 12.09
N ARG A 219 17.01 -0.24 13.26
CA ARG A 219 17.31 1.13 13.67
C ARG A 219 18.79 1.32 13.92
N THR A 220 19.26 2.55 13.72
CA THR A 220 20.55 2.99 14.24
C THR A 220 20.47 3.05 15.77
N SER A 221 21.55 2.66 16.43
CA SER A 221 21.66 2.65 17.90
C SER A 221 23.00 3.25 18.26
N GLU A 222 23.00 4.18 19.19
CA GLU A 222 24.23 4.85 19.66
C GLU A 222 25.23 3.85 20.25
N THR A 223 24.73 2.86 21.00
CA THR A 223 25.57 1.86 21.69
C THR A 223 25.96 0.68 20.81
N ALA A 224 25.04 0.20 19.96
CA ALA A 224 25.22 -1.04 19.19
C ALA A 224 25.47 -0.81 17.69
N GLY A 225 25.50 0.45 17.23
CA GLY A 225 25.53 0.83 15.81
C GLY A 225 24.21 0.52 15.11
N ARG A 226 23.88 -0.76 14.93
CA ARG A 226 22.62 -1.24 14.33
C ARG A 226 21.92 -2.22 15.27
N TYR A 227 20.68 -1.92 15.60
CA TYR A 227 19.83 -2.77 16.45
C TYR A 227 18.62 -3.27 15.67
N ALA A 228 18.35 -4.57 15.74
CA ALA A 228 17.19 -5.20 15.14
C ALA A 228 16.17 -5.60 16.22
N SER A 229 14.94 -5.09 16.08
CA SER A 229 13.79 -5.49 16.90
C SER A 229 12.77 -6.23 16.03
N TYR A 230 11.89 -7.01 16.65
CA TYR A 230 10.81 -7.72 15.94
C TYR A 230 9.47 -7.37 16.57
N ARG A 231 8.43 -7.17 15.75
CA ARG A 231 7.06 -6.92 16.22
C ARG A 231 6.04 -7.79 15.48
N LEU A 232 5.06 -8.31 16.22
CA LEU A 232 3.93 -9.07 15.70
C LEU A 232 2.75 -8.13 15.39
N CYS A 233 2.19 -8.23 14.18
CA CYS A 233 0.99 -7.50 13.80
C CYS A 233 -0.26 -8.11 14.42
N VAL A 234 -1.10 -7.27 15.06
CA VAL A 234 -2.35 -7.66 15.72
C VAL A 234 -3.59 -6.90 15.25
#